data_AF-A0A368GXH6-F1
#
_entry.id   AF-A0A368GXH6-F1
#
_cell.length_a   1.000
_cell.length_b   1.000
_cell.length_c   1.000
_cell.angle_alpha   90.00
_cell.angle_beta   90.00
_cell.angle_gamma   90.00
#
_symmetry.space_group_name_H-M   'P 1'
#
loop_
_entity.id
_entity.type
_entity.pdbx_description
1 polymer ?
#
loop_
_entity_poly.entity_id
_entity_poly.type
_entity_poly.pdbx_seq_one_letter_code
_entity_poly.pdbx_strand_id
1 'polypeptide(L)'
;MNRRSRITNSTLYLSEAIQAQEETNPLHELHSKKLIRYDFGASFSNYCKLKAVPYGWLPSIPRTLEMKIAPQAWLRLAVLLGLNIKFVLCMVRNESILVYCQGLGYTRLVCRLQPVMELLSSAVLAVMTCLHQEQDKSVKWLMTYNFPVFSCLFVLEGLMSLSLDPLNSRFSAVFFNIKLGCLIAFSVCAGTAQTTFQEYLEERPCHTYVPFRSAIAEYICVASLLVFSATQLGDLRGLRIVVPSLADDQAASCSAAYSPAFLALQSTTLSLKKAVALSSS
;
A
#
# COMPACT_ATOMS: atom_id res chain seq x y z
N MET A 1 21.80 9.95 -36.86
CA MET A 1 20.64 9.05 -36.71
C MET A 1 20.98 7.55 -36.77
N ASN A 2 22.24 7.12 -36.61
CA ASN A 2 22.68 5.73 -36.90
C ASN A 2 23.10 4.90 -35.67
N ARG A 3 22.56 5.19 -34.48
CA ARG A 3 22.92 4.48 -33.22
C ARG A 3 21.76 3.79 -32.49
N ARG A 4 20.54 3.82 -33.04
CA ARG A 4 19.34 3.21 -32.41
C ARG A 4 19.00 1.79 -32.87
N SER A 5 19.72 1.23 -33.85
CA SER A 5 19.43 -0.13 -34.39
C SER A 5 20.21 -1.27 -33.72
N ARG A 6 21.10 -0.98 -32.77
CA ARG A 6 21.96 -2.01 -32.14
C ARG A 6 21.35 -2.73 -30.94
N ILE A 7 20.12 -2.41 -30.51
CA ILE A 7 19.53 -2.97 -29.27
C ILE A 7 18.35 -3.94 -29.53
N THR A 8 17.79 -4.08 -30.73
CA THR A 8 16.53 -4.86 -30.89
C THR A 8 16.39 -5.71 -32.15
N ASN A 9 17.49 -6.10 -32.82
CA ASN A 9 17.41 -6.95 -34.04
C ASN A 9 18.18 -8.28 -33.96
N SER A 10 18.75 -8.64 -32.80
CA SER A 10 19.55 -9.86 -32.63
C SER A 10 18.82 -10.99 -31.87
N THR A 11 17.49 -10.88 -31.67
CA THR A 11 16.70 -11.83 -30.87
C THR A 11 15.54 -12.49 -31.62
N LEU A 12 15.46 -12.31 -32.94
CA LEU A 12 14.59 -13.11 -33.80
C LEU A 12 15.41 -14.29 -34.32
N TYR A 13 15.03 -15.51 -33.95
CA TYR A 13 15.63 -16.69 -34.56
C TYR A 13 15.27 -16.70 -36.06
N LEU A 14 16.19 -17.12 -36.92
CA LEU A 14 15.97 -17.13 -38.37
C LEU A 14 14.70 -17.93 -38.75
N SER A 15 14.38 -18.96 -37.98
CA SER A 15 13.14 -19.74 -38.09
C SER A 15 11.88 -18.92 -37.80
N GLU A 16 11.90 -18.01 -36.82
CA GLU A 16 10.78 -17.12 -36.49
C GLU A 16 10.61 -16.04 -37.55
N ALA A 17 11.70 -15.55 -38.15
CA ALA A 17 11.66 -14.57 -39.24
C ALA A 17 11.06 -15.16 -40.54
N ILE A 18 11.33 -16.42 -40.83
CA ILE A 18 10.75 -17.15 -41.98
C ILE A 18 9.25 -17.39 -41.74
N GLN A 19 8.87 -17.83 -40.54
CA GLN A 19 7.46 -18.01 -40.16
C GLN A 19 6.68 -16.69 -40.17
N ALA A 20 7.31 -15.57 -39.82
CA ALA A 20 6.70 -14.24 -39.83
C ALA A 20 6.41 -13.67 -41.24
N GLN A 21 6.92 -14.27 -42.32
CA GLN A 21 6.61 -13.81 -43.68
C GLN A 21 5.17 -14.15 -44.11
N GLU A 22 4.55 -15.14 -43.48
CA GLU A 22 3.18 -15.55 -43.78
C GLU A 22 2.20 -14.62 -43.06
N GLU A 23 1.30 -13.95 -43.80
CA GLU A 23 0.40 -12.91 -43.27
C GLU A 23 -0.55 -13.41 -42.17
N THR A 24 -0.86 -14.71 -42.16
CA THR A 24 -1.69 -15.35 -41.15
C THR A 24 -0.91 -15.74 -39.88
N ASN A 25 0.42 -15.62 -39.88
CA ASN A 25 1.26 -16.02 -38.76
C ASN A 25 1.29 -14.90 -37.69
N PRO A 26 1.10 -15.21 -36.40
CA PRO A 26 1.15 -14.21 -35.32
C PRO A 26 2.48 -13.44 -35.25
N LEU A 27 3.57 -13.98 -35.83
CA LEU A 27 4.88 -13.31 -35.90
C LEU A 27 4.96 -12.26 -37.01
N HIS A 28 4.00 -12.20 -37.93
CA HIS A 28 3.95 -11.19 -38.99
C HIS A 28 3.85 -9.76 -38.45
N GLU A 29 3.18 -9.58 -37.30
CA GLU A 29 3.10 -8.30 -36.60
C GLU A 29 4.46 -7.83 -36.03
N LEU A 30 5.37 -8.76 -35.71
CA LEU A 30 6.75 -8.45 -35.37
C LEU A 30 7.56 -8.03 -36.59
N HIS A 31 7.44 -8.77 -37.70
CA HIS A 31 8.18 -8.47 -38.92
C HIS A 31 7.74 -7.13 -39.54
N SER A 32 6.45 -6.79 -39.44
CA SER A 32 5.91 -5.49 -39.83
C SER A 32 6.25 -4.35 -38.86
N LYS A 33 7.05 -4.60 -37.81
CA LYS A 33 7.49 -3.63 -36.79
C LYS A 33 6.35 -2.96 -36.00
N LYS A 34 5.15 -3.57 -35.99
CA LYS A 34 4.02 -3.11 -35.18
C LYS A 34 4.16 -3.54 -33.72
N LEU A 35 4.78 -4.70 -33.50
CA LEU A 35 5.18 -5.21 -32.20
C LEU A 35 6.69 -5.11 -32.02
N ILE A 36 7.13 -4.68 -30.84
CA ILE A 36 8.53 -4.78 -30.43
C ILE A 36 8.64 -5.85 -29.34
N ARG A 37 9.58 -6.78 -29.53
CA ARG A 37 10.03 -7.67 -28.47
C ARG A 37 10.89 -6.86 -27.51
N TYR A 38 10.51 -6.87 -26.24
CA TYR A 38 11.32 -6.28 -25.19
C TYR A 38 11.67 -7.39 -24.20
N ASP A 39 12.96 -7.65 -24.03
CA ASP A 39 13.39 -8.68 -23.09
C ASP A 39 13.22 -8.12 -21.66
N PHE A 40 12.21 -8.62 -20.94
CA PHE A 40 11.91 -8.25 -19.56
C PHE A 40 11.83 -9.50 -18.69
N GLY A 41 12.70 -9.58 -17.68
CA GLY A 41 12.80 -10.76 -16.81
C GLY A 41 13.22 -12.03 -17.55
N ALA A 42 12.90 -13.19 -16.98
CA ALA A 42 13.21 -14.51 -17.55
C ALA A 42 12.16 -15.01 -18.57
N SER A 43 11.30 -14.12 -19.10
CA SER A 43 10.25 -14.49 -20.05
C SER A 43 10.71 -14.28 -21.50
N PHE A 44 10.68 -15.36 -22.29
CA PHE A 44 11.11 -15.39 -23.68
C PHE A 44 10.07 -14.82 -24.69
N SER A 45 8.95 -14.23 -24.24
CA SER A 45 7.81 -13.89 -25.14
C SER A 45 7.06 -12.60 -24.80
N ASN A 46 7.77 -11.54 -24.39
CA ASN A 46 7.12 -10.26 -24.09
C ASN A 46 7.05 -9.37 -25.34
N TYR A 47 5.82 -9.05 -25.77
CA TYR A 47 5.54 -8.21 -26.94
C TYR A 47 4.69 -7.01 -26.53
N CYS A 48 5.03 -5.83 -27.05
CA CYS A 48 4.25 -4.62 -26.83
C CYS A 48 3.94 -3.93 -28.16
N LYS A 49 2.84 -3.18 -28.18
CA LYS A 49 2.44 -2.38 -29.35
C LYS A 49 3.22 -1.08 -29.39
N LEU A 50 3.86 -0.81 -30.53
CA LEU A 50 4.59 0.44 -30.74
C LEU A 50 3.60 1.59 -30.99
N LYS A 51 3.34 2.40 -29.97
CA LYS A 51 2.47 3.60 -30.05
C LYS A 51 3.33 4.84 -29.85
N ALA A 52 3.08 5.89 -30.65
CA ALA A 52 3.77 7.16 -30.48
C ALA A 52 3.33 7.83 -29.16
N VAL A 53 4.28 8.38 -28.42
CA VAL A 53 3.98 9.12 -27.18
C VAL A 53 3.58 10.56 -27.55
N PRO A 54 2.35 11.00 -27.27
CA PRO A 54 1.93 12.37 -27.53
C PRO A 54 2.61 13.36 -26.58
N TYR A 55 2.74 14.62 -27.01
CA TYR A 55 3.30 15.68 -26.19
C TYR A 55 2.45 15.93 -24.93
N GLY A 56 3.09 16.13 -23.78
CA GLY A 56 2.43 16.42 -22.50
C GLY A 56 1.96 15.20 -21.70
N TRP A 57 2.28 13.97 -22.15
CA TRP A 57 2.01 12.77 -21.36
C TRP A 57 3.05 12.57 -20.26
N LEU A 58 2.65 11.97 -19.14
CA LEU A 58 3.48 11.73 -17.96
C LEU A 58 3.63 10.23 -17.68
N PRO A 59 4.71 9.79 -17.01
CA PRO A 59 4.93 8.38 -16.73
C PRO A 59 3.92 7.86 -15.68
N SER A 60 3.16 6.84 -16.04
CA SER A 60 2.26 6.14 -15.11
C SER A 60 3.04 5.29 -14.11
N ILE A 61 2.62 5.29 -12.84
CA ILE A 61 3.26 4.47 -11.79
C ILE A 61 3.02 2.98 -12.06
N PRO A 62 1.76 2.48 -12.20
CA PRO A 62 1.49 1.08 -12.51
C PRO A 62 2.25 0.57 -13.74
N ARG A 63 2.28 1.34 -14.83
CA ARG A 63 3.00 0.94 -16.06
C ARG A 63 4.50 0.86 -15.83
N THR A 64 5.06 1.79 -15.07
CA THR A 64 6.49 1.80 -14.73
C THR A 64 6.88 0.62 -13.85
N LEU A 65 5.99 0.18 -12.96
CA LEU A 65 6.22 -1.01 -12.12
C LEU A 65 6.22 -2.29 -12.95
N GLU A 66 5.38 -2.39 -13.97
CA GLU A 66 5.33 -3.56 -14.86
C GLU A 66 6.54 -3.64 -15.81
N MET A 67 6.97 -2.52 -16.39
CA MET A 67 8.11 -2.50 -17.33
C MET A 67 9.44 -2.01 -16.72
N LYS A 68 9.61 -2.00 -15.38
CA LYS A 68 10.94 -1.79 -14.76
C LYS A 68 11.17 -2.69 -13.53
N ILE A 69 12.20 -3.55 -13.60
CA ILE A 69 12.55 -4.51 -12.55
C ILE A 69 12.90 -3.82 -11.23
N ALA A 70 13.75 -2.78 -11.27
CA ALA A 70 14.23 -2.13 -10.06
C ALA A 70 13.08 -1.46 -9.26
N PRO A 71 12.23 -0.60 -9.85
CA PRO A 71 11.04 -0.07 -9.17
C PRO A 71 10.10 -1.16 -8.62
N GLN A 72 9.91 -2.25 -9.37
CA GLN A 72 9.08 -3.36 -8.94
C GLN A 72 9.65 -4.05 -7.68
N ALA A 73 10.94 -4.36 -7.68
CA ALA A 73 11.62 -4.98 -6.54
C ALA A 73 11.60 -4.07 -5.30
N TRP A 74 11.87 -2.77 -5.48
CA TRP A 74 11.80 -1.80 -4.40
C TRP A 74 10.39 -1.65 -3.83
N LEU A 75 9.37 -1.66 -4.69
CA LEU A 75 7.99 -1.60 -4.23
C LEU A 75 7.59 -2.86 -3.46
N ARG A 76 7.95 -4.05 -3.95
CA ARG A 76 7.69 -5.32 -3.25
C ARG A 76 8.33 -5.32 -1.87
N LEU A 77 9.59 -4.89 -1.77
CA LEU A 77 10.29 -4.77 -0.50
C LEU A 77 9.57 -3.78 0.43
N ALA A 78 9.18 -2.61 -0.07
CA ALA A 78 8.48 -1.60 0.70
C ALA A 78 7.10 -2.09 1.20
N VAL A 79 6.35 -2.81 0.37
CA VAL A 79 5.03 -3.38 0.72
C VAL A 79 5.19 -4.48 1.76
N LEU A 80 6.17 -5.39 1.60
CA LEU A 80 6.43 -6.46 2.57
C LEU A 80 6.92 -5.91 3.92
N LEU A 81 7.79 -4.91 3.91
CA LEU A 81 8.23 -4.22 5.14
C LEU A 81 7.03 -3.50 5.79
N GLY A 82 6.23 -2.81 4.98
CA GLY A 82 5.03 -2.12 5.40
C GLY A 82 4.01 -3.06 6.05
N LEU A 83 3.79 -4.25 5.49
CA LEU A 83 2.89 -5.26 6.04
C LEU A 83 3.25 -5.63 7.49
N ASN A 84 4.54 -5.91 7.73
CA ASN A 84 5.02 -6.28 9.05
C ASN A 84 4.90 -5.12 10.05
N ILE A 85 5.33 -3.93 9.63
CA ILE A 85 5.32 -2.76 10.50
C ILE A 85 3.86 -2.37 10.80
N LYS A 86 3.05 -2.07 9.78
CA LYS A 86 1.68 -1.58 9.97
C LYS A 86 0.80 -2.52 10.78
N PHE A 87 0.89 -3.82 10.55
CA PHE A 87 0.12 -4.80 11.31
C PHE A 87 0.44 -4.73 12.80
N VAL A 88 1.73 -4.75 13.16
CA VAL A 88 2.18 -4.65 14.57
C VAL A 88 1.74 -3.31 15.17
N LEU A 89 1.86 -2.22 14.40
CA LEU A 89 1.45 -0.90 14.86
C LEU A 89 -0.06 -0.80 15.11
N CYS A 90 -0.88 -1.38 14.23
CA CYS A 90 -2.32 -1.46 14.38
C CYS A 90 -2.69 -2.24 15.65
N MET A 91 -2.05 -3.39 15.88
CA MET A 91 -2.26 -4.20 17.08
C MET A 91 -1.92 -3.42 18.36
N VAL A 92 -0.74 -2.79 18.44
CA VAL A 92 -0.30 -2.01 19.61
C VAL A 92 -1.26 -0.85 19.89
N ARG A 93 -1.66 -0.11 18.84
CA ARG A 93 -2.62 0.98 18.96
C ARG A 93 -3.96 0.49 19.49
N ASN A 94 -4.50 -0.59 18.94
CA ASN A 94 -5.82 -1.08 19.31
C ASN A 94 -5.87 -1.63 20.73
N GLU A 95 -4.82 -2.32 21.18
CA GLU A 95 -4.71 -2.76 22.58
C GLU A 95 -4.66 -1.56 23.54
N SER A 96 -3.93 -0.49 23.21
CA SER A 96 -3.91 0.71 24.05
C SER A 96 -5.28 1.39 24.18
N ILE A 97 -6.08 1.40 23.10
CA ILE A 97 -7.45 1.93 23.11
C ILE A 97 -8.37 1.01 23.91
N LEU A 98 -8.25 -0.31 23.77
CA LEU A 98 -9.06 -1.29 24.50
C LEU A 98 -8.86 -1.23 26.02
N VAL A 99 -7.62 -1.03 26.47
CA VAL A 99 -7.30 -0.87 27.89
C VAL A 99 -7.92 0.41 28.46
N TYR A 100 -7.90 1.50 27.69
CA TYR A 100 -8.41 2.81 28.14
C TYR A 100 -9.94 2.91 28.05
N CYS A 101 -10.54 2.39 26.97
CA CYS A 101 -11.98 2.43 26.72
C CYS A 101 -12.66 1.13 27.18
N GLN A 102 -12.83 0.98 28.50
CA GLN A 102 -13.63 -0.10 29.07
C GLN A 102 -15.13 0.16 28.85
N GLY A 103 -15.75 -0.36 27.79
CA GLY A 103 -17.21 -0.57 27.82
C GLY A 103 -18.03 -0.54 26.53
N LEU A 104 -17.51 -0.04 25.41
CA LEU A 104 -18.31 0.04 24.17
C LEU A 104 -18.09 -1.19 23.28
N GLY A 105 -19.15 -2.00 23.10
CA GLY A 105 -19.11 -3.20 22.24
C GLY A 105 -18.68 -2.90 20.81
N TYR A 106 -19.09 -1.75 20.27
CA TYR A 106 -18.66 -1.25 18.95
C TYR A 106 -17.14 -1.05 18.89
N THR A 107 -16.55 -0.36 19.86
CA THR A 107 -15.10 -0.11 19.91
C THR A 107 -14.32 -1.42 19.96
N ARG A 108 -14.80 -2.42 20.72
CA ARG A 108 -14.16 -3.75 20.75
C ARG A 108 -14.19 -4.44 19.40
N LEU A 109 -15.33 -4.39 18.71
CA LEU A 109 -15.46 -4.98 17.38
C LEU A 109 -14.51 -4.32 16.38
N VAL A 110 -14.48 -2.98 16.33
CA VAL A 110 -13.60 -2.24 15.40
C VAL A 110 -12.13 -2.49 15.72
N CYS A 111 -11.73 -2.46 16.99
CA CYS A 111 -10.34 -2.74 17.40
C CYS A 111 -9.89 -4.17 17.05
N ARG A 112 -10.80 -5.15 17.05
CA ARG A 112 -10.50 -6.54 16.65
C ARG A 112 -10.51 -6.74 15.15
N LEU A 113 -11.37 -6.03 14.43
CA LEU A 113 -11.53 -6.16 12.97
C LEU A 113 -10.43 -5.41 12.20
N GLN A 114 -10.00 -4.25 12.69
CA GLN A 114 -9.04 -3.40 11.97
C GLN A 114 -7.70 -4.09 11.65
N PRO A 115 -7.05 -4.86 12.55
CA PRO A 115 -5.81 -5.57 12.21
C PRO A 115 -6.00 -6.64 11.13
N VAL A 116 -7.18 -7.27 11.08
CA VAL A 116 -7.55 -8.23 10.03
C VAL A 116 -7.72 -7.51 8.69
N MET A 117 -8.36 -6.34 8.71
CA MET A 117 -8.52 -5.50 7.52
C MET A 117 -7.18 -5.00 6.99
N GLU A 118 -6.27 -4.57 7.87
CA GLU A 118 -4.90 -4.14 7.53
C GLU A 118 -4.08 -5.30 6.93
N LEU A 119 -4.20 -6.50 7.51
CA LEU A 119 -3.53 -7.68 6.99
C LEU A 119 -4.06 -8.04 5.60
N LEU A 120 -5.38 -7.98 5.41
CA LEU A 120 -6.03 -8.27 4.13
C LEU A 120 -5.68 -7.22 3.07
N SER A 121 -5.72 -5.91 3.42
CA SER A 121 -5.35 -4.82 2.51
C SER A 121 -3.88 -4.95 2.08
N SER A 122 -2.99 -5.24 3.02
CA SER A 122 -1.56 -5.46 2.77
C SER A 122 -1.29 -6.72 1.95
N ALA A 123 -2.03 -7.81 2.20
CA ALA A 123 -1.92 -9.05 1.42
C ALA A 123 -2.35 -8.84 -0.04
N VAL A 124 -3.48 -8.15 -0.28
CA VAL A 124 -3.93 -7.82 -1.64
C VAL A 124 -2.92 -6.89 -2.34
N LEU A 125 -2.37 -5.90 -1.62
CA LEU A 125 -1.33 -5.04 -2.17
C LEU A 125 -0.07 -5.83 -2.53
N ALA A 126 0.35 -6.77 -1.68
CA ALA A 126 1.48 -7.65 -1.96
C ALA A 126 1.23 -8.49 -3.22
N VAL A 127 0.05 -9.11 -3.34
CA VAL A 127 -0.37 -9.85 -4.54
C VAL A 127 -0.33 -8.94 -5.78
N MET A 128 -0.86 -7.72 -5.69
CA MET A 128 -0.83 -6.75 -6.79
C MET A 128 0.60 -6.42 -7.23
N THR A 129 1.56 -6.33 -6.31
CA THR A 129 2.96 -6.06 -6.65
C THR A 129 3.74 -7.29 -7.12
N CYS A 130 3.31 -8.49 -6.73
CA CYS A 130 4.00 -9.74 -7.02
C CYS A 130 3.56 -10.38 -8.33
N LEU A 131 2.28 -10.28 -8.68
CA LEU A 131 1.77 -10.81 -9.93
C LEU A 131 2.39 -10.06 -11.11
N HIS A 132 2.69 -10.80 -12.18
CA HIS A 132 3.18 -10.21 -13.43
C HIS A 132 2.35 -10.71 -14.60
N GLN A 133 1.84 -9.78 -15.41
CA GLN A 133 0.78 -10.07 -16.38
C GLN A 133 1.15 -11.17 -17.41
N GLU A 134 2.42 -11.24 -17.80
CA GLU A 134 2.88 -12.20 -18.82
C GLU A 134 3.30 -13.55 -18.22
N GLN A 135 3.74 -13.58 -16.97
CA GLN A 135 4.12 -14.82 -16.29
C GLN A 135 2.88 -15.54 -15.75
N ASP A 136 1.90 -14.79 -15.26
CA ASP A 136 0.76 -15.30 -14.50
C ASP A 136 -0.54 -15.26 -15.31
N LYS A 137 -0.49 -15.70 -16.57
CA LYS A 137 -1.64 -15.65 -17.50
C LYS A 137 -2.88 -16.37 -16.97
N SER A 138 -2.70 -17.47 -16.22
CA SER A 138 -3.78 -18.26 -15.63
C SER A 138 -4.60 -17.50 -14.59
N VAL A 139 -4.02 -16.47 -13.97
CA VAL A 139 -4.66 -15.65 -12.93
C VAL A 139 -4.87 -14.20 -13.36
N LYS A 140 -4.98 -13.94 -14.67
CA LYS A 140 -5.22 -12.59 -15.21
C LYS A 140 -6.45 -11.91 -14.59
N TRP A 141 -7.51 -12.67 -14.31
CA TRP A 141 -8.72 -12.16 -13.65
C TRP A 141 -8.40 -11.53 -12.28
N LEU A 142 -7.46 -12.11 -11.53
CA LEU A 142 -7.06 -11.62 -10.22
C LEU A 142 -6.44 -10.22 -10.34
N MET A 143 -5.61 -9.97 -11.35
CA MET A 143 -5.05 -8.62 -11.60
C MET A 143 -6.13 -7.57 -11.85
N THR A 144 -7.24 -7.93 -12.51
CA THR A 144 -8.35 -7.01 -12.78
C THR A 144 -9.09 -6.60 -11.51
N TYR A 145 -9.26 -7.52 -10.55
CA TYR A 145 -10.02 -7.28 -9.31
C TYR A 145 -9.18 -6.83 -8.11
N ASN A 146 -7.85 -7.04 -8.13
CA ASN A 146 -6.98 -6.70 -7.00
C ASN A 146 -7.06 -5.23 -6.60
N PHE A 147 -6.99 -4.30 -7.55
CA PHE A 147 -6.97 -2.87 -7.23
C PHE A 147 -8.32 -2.34 -6.69
N PRO A 148 -9.50 -2.71 -7.24
CA PRO A 148 -10.78 -2.40 -6.62
C PRO A 148 -10.92 -2.97 -5.21
N VAL A 149 -10.56 -4.25 -5.01
CA VAL A 149 -10.60 -4.88 -3.70
C VAL A 149 -9.69 -4.14 -2.73
N PHE A 150 -8.44 -3.87 -3.11
CA PHE A 150 -7.51 -3.07 -2.32
C PHE A 150 -8.09 -1.70 -1.96
N SER A 151 -8.69 -1.01 -2.92
CA SER A 151 -9.27 0.33 -2.72
C SER A 151 -10.41 0.30 -1.70
N CYS A 152 -11.31 -0.69 -1.78
CA CYS A 152 -12.38 -0.87 -0.81
C CYS A 152 -11.83 -1.18 0.59
N LEU A 153 -10.85 -2.07 0.69
CA LEU A 153 -10.23 -2.44 1.96
C LEU A 153 -9.52 -1.24 2.60
N PHE A 154 -8.75 -0.47 1.82
CA PHE A 154 -8.06 0.73 2.29
C PHE A 154 -9.02 1.81 2.79
N VAL A 155 -10.12 2.04 2.07
CA VAL A 155 -11.15 3.00 2.52
C VAL A 155 -11.82 2.54 3.81
N LEU A 156 -12.18 1.25 3.90
CA LEU A 156 -12.82 0.69 5.07
C LEU A 156 -11.91 0.71 6.31
N GLU A 157 -10.63 0.33 6.13
CA GLU A 157 -9.57 0.46 7.14
C GLU A 157 -9.41 1.93 7.58
N GLY A 158 -9.41 2.86 6.62
CA GLY A 158 -9.35 4.29 6.86
C GLY A 158 -10.50 4.81 7.72
N LEU A 159 -11.73 4.42 7.39
CA LEU A 159 -12.93 4.78 8.15
C LEU A 159 -12.88 4.19 9.57
N MET A 160 -12.43 2.95 9.73
CA MET A 160 -12.23 2.34 11.05
C MET A 160 -11.19 3.14 11.86
N SER A 161 -10.04 3.45 11.26
CA SER A 161 -9.00 4.26 11.92
C SER A 161 -9.51 5.64 12.33
N LEU A 162 -10.25 6.33 11.47
CA LEU A 162 -10.86 7.63 11.79
C LEU A 162 -11.89 7.52 12.92
N SER A 163 -12.67 6.44 12.96
CA SER A 163 -13.67 6.24 14.03
C SER A 163 -13.02 6.01 15.41
N LEU A 164 -11.79 5.49 15.44
CA LEU A 164 -11.02 5.26 16.66
C LEU A 164 -10.14 6.45 17.06
N ASP A 165 -9.84 7.38 16.15
CA ASP A 165 -8.99 8.54 16.44
C ASP A 165 -9.51 9.39 17.61
N PRO A 166 -10.82 9.72 17.73
CA PRO A 166 -11.34 10.50 18.87
C PRO A 166 -11.24 9.79 20.22
N LEU A 167 -11.18 8.46 20.23
CA LEU A 167 -11.06 7.64 21.43
C LEU A 167 -9.60 7.50 21.89
N ASN A 168 -8.66 7.86 21.03
CA ASN A 168 -7.26 7.83 21.37
C ASN A 168 -6.91 9.01 22.28
N SER A 169 -6.27 8.74 23.41
CA SER A 169 -5.81 9.79 24.35
C SER A 169 -4.83 10.79 23.72
N ARG A 170 -4.24 10.43 22.57
CA ARG A 170 -3.29 11.24 21.80
C ARG A 170 -3.92 11.88 20.55
N PHE A 171 -5.23 12.14 20.58
CA PHE A 171 -5.94 12.72 19.45
C PHE A 171 -5.30 14.06 19.00
N SER A 172 -5.03 14.16 17.70
CA SER A 172 -4.61 15.39 17.03
C SER A 172 -5.56 15.69 15.89
N ALA A 173 -6.28 16.80 15.99
CA ALA A 173 -7.20 17.26 14.95
C ALA A 173 -6.49 17.45 13.60
N VAL A 174 -5.20 17.81 13.61
CA VAL A 174 -4.41 17.97 12.38
C VAL A 174 -4.23 16.62 11.68
N PHE A 175 -3.82 15.57 12.39
CA PHE A 175 -3.66 14.24 11.79
C PHE A 175 -4.99 13.66 11.34
N PHE A 176 -6.06 13.88 12.10
CA PHE A 176 -7.41 13.48 11.70
C PHE A 176 -7.82 14.09 10.36
N ASN A 177 -7.66 15.41 10.19
CA ASN A 177 -8.01 16.12 8.96
C ASN A 177 -7.13 15.67 7.77
N ILE A 178 -5.84 15.43 7.99
CA ILE A 178 -4.94 14.91 6.95
C ILE A 178 -5.40 13.52 6.50
N LYS A 179 -5.70 12.61 7.43
CA LYS A 179 -6.21 11.25 7.13
C LYS A 179 -7.51 11.30 6.33
N LEU A 180 -8.46 12.14 6.77
CA LEU A 180 -9.73 12.33 6.09
C LEU A 180 -9.53 12.87 4.66
N GLY A 181 -8.69 13.89 4.50
CA GLY A 181 -8.35 14.44 3.19
C GLY A 181 -7.72 13.41 2.26
N CYS A 182 -6.80 12.58 2.77
CA CYS A 182 -6.19 11.48 2.00
C CYS A 182 -7.22 10.44 1.55
N LEU A 183 -8.16 10.05 2.43
CA LEU A 183 -9.19 9.08 2.08
C LEU A 183 -10.15 9.62 1.01
N ILE A 184 -10.54 10.88 1.10
CA ILE A 184 -11.39 11.53 0.09
C ILE A 184 -10.64 11.61 -1.24
N ALA A 185 -9.41 12.12 -1.23
CA ALA A 185 -8.59 12.26 -2.44
C ALA A 185 -8.34 10.91 -3.12
N PHE A 186 -8.01 9.87 -2.35
CA PHE A 186 -7.84 8.51 -2.84
C PHE A 186 -9.14 7.99 -3.47
N SER A 187 -10.27 8.11 -2.76
CA SER A 187 -11.57 7.60 -3.23
C SER A 187 -12.01 8.22 -4.55
N VAL A 188 -11.81 9.54 -4.71
CA VAL A 188 -12.13 10.26 -5.95
C VAL A 188 -11.21 9.84 -7.11
N CYS A 189 -9.92 9.61 -6.83
CA CYS A 189 -8.94 9.30 -7.88
C CYS A 189 -8.87 7.81 -8.24
N ALA A 190 -9.31 6.91 -7.35
CA ALA A 190 -9.17 5.47 -7.50
C ALA A 190 -9.88 4.93 -8.76
N GLY A 191 -11.07 5.43 -9.09
CA GLY A 191 -11.78 5.01 -10.30
C GLY A 191 -11.02 5.33 -11.58
N THR A 192 -10.41 6.51 -11.64
CA THR A 192 -9.59 6.93 -12.79
C THR A 192 -8.30 6.10 -12.87
N ALA A 193 -7.63 5.83 -11.75
CA ALA A 193 -6.44 4.99 -11.73
C ALA A 193 -6.74 3.53 -12.12
N GLN A 194 -7.91 3.02 -11.75
CA GLN A 194 -8.34 1.66 -12.13
C GLN A 194 -8.59 1.54 -13.62
N THR A 195 -9.32 2.49 -14.20
CA THR A 195 -9.65 2.46 -15.64
C THR A 195 -8.39 2.57 -16.49
N THR A 196 -7.44 3.43 -16.11
CA THR A 196 -6.17 3.59 -16.85
C THR A 196 -5.27 2.36 -16.75
N PHE A 197 -5.35 1.64 -15.63
CA PHE A 197 -4.67 0.36 -15.45
C PHE A 197 -5.32 -0.76 -16.26
N GLN A 198 -6.65 -0.85 -16.29
CA GLN A 198 -7.37 -1.83 -17.11
C GLN A 198 -7.09 -1.64 -18.61
N GLU A 199 -7.15 -0.40 -19.11
CA GLU A 199 -6.77 -0.06 -20.49
C GLU A 199 -5.34 -0.50 -20.82
N TYR A 200 -4.41 -0.36 -19.86
CA TYR A 200 -3.05 -0.82 -20.04
C TYR A 200 -2.96 -2.35 -20.17
N LEU A 201 -3.68 -3.10 -19.33
CA LEU A 201 -3.72 -4.56 -19.37
C LEU A 201 -4.28 -5.07 -20.70
N GLU A 202 -5.15 -4.31 -21.36
CA GLU A 202 -5.74 -4.62 -22.67
C GLU A 202 -4.85 -4.21 -23.85
N GLU A 203 -4.36 -2.96 -23.88
CA GLU A 203 -3.63 -2.43 -25.03
C GLU A 203 -2.14 -2.84 -25.09
N ARG A 204 -1.49 -3.03 -23.93
CA ARG A 204 -0.05 -3.34 -23.80
C ARG A 204 0.89 -2.46 -24.64
N PRO A 205 0.89 -1.12 -24.45
CA PRO A 205 1.79 -0.22 -25.17
C PRO A 205 3.26 -0.37 -24.74
N CYS A 206 4.20 -0.14 -25.67
CA CYS A 206 5.65 -0.14 -25.40
C CYS A 206 6.17 1.05 -24.59
N HIS A 207 5.30 1.79 -23.89
CA HIS A 207 5.69 2.98 -23.14
C HIS A 207 4.89 3.13 -21.84
N THR A 208 5.49 3.77 -20.84
CA THR A 208 4.85 3.98 -19.54
C THR A 208 3.97 5.22 -19.48
N TYR A 209 3.95 6.04 -20.53
CA TYR A 209 3.27 7.33 -20.52
C TYR A 209 1.74 7.21 -20.61
N VAL A 210 1.03 8.10 -19.90
CA VAL A 210 -0.43 8.27 -19.88
C VAL A 210 -0.81 9.75 -20.01
N PRO A 211 -2.06 10.08 -20.38
CA PRO A 211 -2.57 11.45 -20.35
C PRO A 211 -2.35 12.11 -18.98
N PHE A 212 -2.07 13.41 -18.99
CA PHE A 212 -1.74 14.19 -17.79
C PHE A 212 -2.75 14.04 -16.64
N ARG A 213 -4.05 14.09 -16.94
CA ARG A 213 -5.12 13.93 -15.92
C ARG A 213 -5.06 12.57 -15.22
N SER A 214 -4.84 11.52 -15.99
CA SER A 214 -4.71 10.14 -15.49
C SER A 214 -3.47 9.97 -14.63
N ALA A 215 -2.32 10.49 -15.08
CA ALA A 215 -1.08 10.46 -14.30
C ALA A 215 -1.25 11.16 -12.95
N ILE A 216 -1.87 12.34 -12.93
CA ILE A 216 -2.13 13.08 -11.69
C ILE A 216 -3.02 12.29 -10.75
N ALA A 217 -4.10 11.66 -11.26
CA ALA A 217 -4.97 10.83 -10.43
C ALA A 217 -4.19 9.66 -9.78
N GLU A 218 -3.35 8.97 -10.56
CA GLU A 218 -2.48 7.90 -10.05
C GLU A 218 -1.51 8.41 -8.97
N TYR A 219 -0.88 9.57 -9.20
CA TYR A 219 0.04 10.18 -8.25
C TYR A 219 -0.66 10.60 -6.96
N ILE A 220 -1.88 11.16 -7.05
CA ILE A 220 -2.69 11.53 -5.88
C ILE A 220 -3.07 10.28 -5.10
N CYS A 221 -3.45 9.18 -5.75
CA CYS A 221 -3.73 7.91 -5.07
C CYS A 221 -2.53 7.42 -4.27
N VAL A 222 -1.35 7.35 -4.89
CA VAL A 222 -0.12 6.88 -4.23
C VAL A 222 0.31 7.83 -3.12
N ALA A 223 0.27 9.15 -3.36
CA ALA A 223 0.61 10.14 -2.36
C ALA A 223 -0.34 10.09 -1.15
N SER A 224 -1.64 9.95 -1.39
CA SER A 224 -2.64 9.81 -0.32
C SER A 224 -2.38 8.57 0.54
N LEU A 225 -2.05 7.44 -0.09
CA LEU A 225 -1.68 6.22 0.61
C LEU A 225 -0.42 6.39 1.46
N LEU A 226 0.62 7.02 0.91
CA LEU A 226 1.88 7.26 1.62
C LEU A 226 1.70 8.22 2.80
N VAL A 227 0.98 9.33 2.60
CA VAL A 227 0.71 10.31 3.66
C VAL A 227 -0.16 9.67 4.74
N PHE A 228 -1.23 8.95 4.37
CA PHE A 228 -2.06 8.23 5.33
C PHE A 228 -1.24 7.25 6.17
N SER A 229 -0.42 6.42 5.51
CA SER A 229 0.47 5.46 6.20
C SER A 229 1.49 6.16 7.11
N ALA A 230 2.06 7.28 6.67
CA ALA A 230 3.00 8.07 7.45
C ALA A 230 2.33 8.72 8.68
N THR A 231 1.07 9.14 8.57
CA THR A 231 0.32 9.65 9.74
C THR A 231 0.05 8.56 10.78
N GLN A 232 -0.27 7.32 10.36
CA GLN A 232 -0.39 6.18 11.27
C GLN A 232 0.94 5.90 12.01
N LEU A 233 2.07 6.01 11.31
CA LEU A 233 3.40 5.93 11.93
C LEU A 233 3.66 7.07 12.91
N GLY A 234 3.17 8.27 12.59
CA GLY A 234 3.26 9.46 13.42
C GLY A 234 2.53 9.33 14.76
N ASP A 235 1.39 8.63 14.79
CA ASP A 235 0.60 8.39 16.01
C ASP A 235 1.36 7.62 17.11
N LEU A 236 2.47 6.98 16.74
CA LEU A 236 3.31 6.19 17.65
C LEU A 236 4.46 6.98 18.26
N ARG A 237 4.66 8.24 17.85
CA ARG A 237 5.67 9.09 18.47
C ARG A 237 5.39 9.17 19.97
N GLY A 238 6.36 8.71 20.77
CA GLY A 238 6.24 8.63 22.23
C GLY A 238 5.64 7.33 22.77
N LEU A 239 5.50 6.27 21.97
CA LEU A 239 5.24 4.92 22.49
C LEU A 239 6.52 4.38 23.14
N ARG A 240 6.47 4.12 24.44
CA ARG A 240 7.58 3.46 25.18
C ARG A 240 7.20 1.99 25.34
N ILE A 241 7.90 1.13 24.61
CA ILE A 241 7.77 -0.32 24.78
C ILE A 241 8.58 -0.68 26.02
N VAL A 242 7.89 -0.99 27.12
CA VAL A 242 8.53 -1.57 28.31
C VAL A 242 8.51 -3.07 28.12
N VAL A 243 9.68 -3.67 27.89
CA VAL A 243 9.84 -5.13 27.86
C VAL A 243 10.13 -5.56 29.30
N PRO A 244 9.20 -6.25 29.99
CA PRO A 244 9.47 -6.73 31.33
C PRO A 244 10.53 -7.84 31.24
N SER A 245 11.70 -7.62 31.82
CA SER A 245 12.79 -8.61 31.85
C SER A 245 12.67 -9.59 33.03
N LEU A 246 11.78 -9.33 33.99
CA LEU A 246 11.58 -10.13 35.20
C LEU A 246 10.09 -10.43 35.40
N ALA A 247 9.78 -11.59 36.00
CA ALA A 247 8.41 -12.01 36.29
C ALA A 247 7.68 -11.04 37.24
N ASP A 248 8.42 -10.34 38.10
CA ASP A 248 7.90 -9.32 39.01
C ASP A 248 7.64 -7.96 38.33
N ASP A 249 8.18 -7.76 37.12
CA ASP A 249 7.96 -6.55 36.29
C ASP A 249 6.78 -6.71 35.32
N GLN A 250 6.04 -7.82 35.38
CA GLN A 250 4.83 -7.98 34.58
C GLN A 250 3.88 -6.81 34.86
N ALA A 251 3.49 -6.12 33.78
CA ALA A 251 2.52 -5.03 33.84
C ALA A 251 1.31 -5.49 34.65
N ALA A 252 0.86 -4.65 35.60
CA ALA A 252 -0.24 -4.98 36.50
C ALA A 252 -1.49 -5.50 35.77
N SER A 253 -1.66 -5.17 34.49
CA SER A 253 -2.71 -5.69 33.59
C SER A 253 -2.73 -7.21 33.40
N CYS A 254 -1.64 -7.91 33.70
CA CYS A 254 -1.54 -9.37 33.61
C CYS A 254 -1.75 -10.07 34.96
N SER A 255 -1.86 -9.32 36.06
CA SER A 255 -2.22 -9.85 37.38
C SER A 255 -3.74 -10.05 37.46
N ALA A 256 -4.17 -11.20 37.97
CA ALA A 256 -5.59 -11.48 38.27
C ALA A 256 -6.23 -10.47 39.24
N ALA A 257 -5.41 -9.61 39.88
CA ALA A 257 -5.83 -8.52 40.77
C ALA A 257 -5.92 -7.14 40.08
N TYR A 258 -5.80 -7.05 38.75
CA TYR A 258 -5.87 -5.77 38.03
C TYR A 258 -7.26 -5.11 38.17
N SER A 259 -7.35 -4.09 39.02
CA SER A 259 -8.50 -3.20 39.09
C SER A 259 -8.07 -1.80 38.61
N PRO A 260 -8.69 -1.24 37.56
CA PRO A 260 -8.37 0.09 37.03
C PRO A 260 -8.58 1.22 38.06
N ALA A 261 -9.32 0.96 39.14
CA ALA A 261 -9.49 1.89 40.26
C ALA A 261 -8.17 2.21 41.00
N PHE A 262 -7.18 1.31 40.97
CA PHE A 262 -5.92 1.49 41.68
C PHE A 262 -5.00 2.56 41.05
N LEU A 263 -5.06 2.74 39.72
CA LEU A 263 -4.29 3.78 39.01
C LEU A 263 -4.86 5.18 39.27
N ALA A 264 -6.18 5.32 39.41
CA ALA A 264 -6.80 6.58 39.80
C ALA A 264 -6.33 7.00 41.21
N LEU A 265 -6.28 6.05 42.16
CA LEU A 265 -5.82 6.29 43.54
C LEU A 265 -4.33 6.61 43.64
N GLN A 266 -3.48 5.99 42.82
CA GLN A 266 -2.03 6.26 42.82
C GLN A 266 -1.71 7.68 42.33
N SER A 267 -2.47 8.22 41.37
CA SER A 267 -2.28 9.60 40.91
C SER A 267 -2.57 10.64 42.01
N THR A 268 -3.60 10.40 42.83
CA THR A 268 -3.96 11.25 43.97
C THR A 268 -2.97 11.18 45.13
N THR A 269 -2.42 10.00 45.44
CA THR A 269 -1.46 9.83 46.55
C THR A 269 -0.08 10.42 46.24
N LEU A 270 0.33 10.44 44.97
CA LEU A 270 1.57 11.07 44.52
C LEU A 270 1.46 12.61 44.51
N SER A 271 0.28 13.14 44.20
CA SER A 271 -0.02 14.58 44.37
C SER A 271 -0.02 14.99 45.85
N LEU A 272 -0.61 14.18 46.73
CA LEU A 272 -0.66 14.46 48.17
C LEU A 272 0.72 14.43 48.83
N LYS A 273 1.59 13.47 48.47
CA LYS A 273 2.98 13.44 48.97
C LYS A 273 3.80 14.64 48.51
N LYS A 274 3.55 15.15 47.30
CA LYS A 274 4.24 16.34 46.78
C LYS A 274 3.72 17.62 47.46
N ALA A 275 2.43 17.69 47.76
CA ALA A 275 1.85 18.81 48.52
C ALA A 275 2.35 18.86 49.97
N VAL A 276 2.48 17.71 50.64
CA VAL A 276 2.99 17.64 52.03
C VAL A 276 4.48 18.00 52.11
N ALA A 277 5.28 17.64 51.10
CA ALA A 277 6.70 18.00 51.04
C ALA A 277 6.96 19.50 50.77
N LEU A 278 5.98 20.21 50.19
CA LEU A 278 6.04 21.66 49.95
C LEU A 278 5.50 22.49 51.12
N SER A 279 4.75 21.88 52.05
CA SER A 279 4.30 22.55 53.29
C SER A 279 5.27 22.42 54.47
N SER A 280 6.35 21.66 54.32
CA SER A 280 7.34 21.38 55.36
C SER A 280 8.71 22.05 55.11
N SER A 281 8.76 23.07 54.25
CA SER A 281 9.94 23.90 53.98
C SER A 281 9.67 25.36 54.24
#